data_AF-A0A2L2YZ78-F1
#
_entry.id   AF-A0A2L2YZ78-F1
#
_cell.length_a   1.000
_cell.length_b   1.000
_cell.length_c   1.000
_cell.angle_alpha   90.00
_cell.angle_beta   90.00
_cell.angle_gamma   90.00
#
_symmetry.space_group_name_H-M   'P 1'
#
loop_
_entity.id
_entity.type
_entity.pdbx_description
1 polymer ?
#
loop_
_entity_poly.entity_id
_entity_poly.type
_entity_poly.pdbx_seq_one_letter_code
_entity_poly.pdbx_strand_id
1 'polypeptide(L)'
;FFMSEVHAGQILGLTVFHDAAIPPDDFVANCNISFDELLQSSKESGKYESDVWIDLEPGGKIHVVIELIPEESAAPKQPKVFKERQGFNRRRGAMR
;
A
#
# COMPACT_ATOMS: atom_id res chain seq x y z
N PHE A 1 7.87 3.71 -7.43
CA PHE A 1 7.06 3.54 -6.20
C PHE A 1 8.02 3.25 -5.07
N PHE A 2 7.82 3.85 -3.91
CA PHE A 2 8.58 3.51 -2.71
C PHE A 2 7.64 2.77 -1.74
N MET A 3 8.23 2.00 -0.83
CA MET A 3 7.50 1.29 0.22
C MET A 3 8.27 1.49 1.51
N SER A 4 7.54 1.72 2.61
CA SER A 4 8.12 1.81 3.94
C SER A 4 7.25 1.02 4.91
N GLU A 5 7.90 0.29 5.80
CA GLU A 5 7.25 -0.27 6.97
C GLU A 5 6.88 0.86 7.94
N VAL A 6 5.69 0.78 8.54
CA VAL A 6 5.16 1.79 9.46
C VAL A 6 4.58 1.07 10.67
N HIS A 7 5.05 1.44 11.86
CA HIS A 7 4.52 0.95 13.13
C HIS A 7 3.94 2.10 13.94
N ALA A 8 2.69 1.97 14.39
CA ALA A 8 1.99 2.98 15.19
C ALA A 8 2.04 4.41 14.59
N GLY A 9 2.06 4.52 13.27
CA GLY A 9 2.04 5.81 12.57
C GLY A 9 0.72 6.53 12.76
N GLN A 10 0.78 7.84 13.01
CA GLN A 10 -0.41 8.68 13.22
C GLN A 10 -0.66 9.62 12.05
N ILE A 11 0.42 10.23 11.53
CA ILE A 11 0.36 11.25 10.49
C ILE A 11 1.40 10.93 9.41
N LEU A 12 0.99 11.02 8.15
CA LEU A 12 1.86 11.08 6.99
C LEU A 12 2.01 12.54 6.58
N GLY A 13 3.22 13.09 6.75
CA GLY A 13 3.56 14.45 6.33
C GLY A 13 4.23 14.44 4.95
N LEU A 14 3.76 15.30 4.05
CA LEU A 14 4.36 15.55 2.75
C LEU A 14 4.86 16.99 2.73
N THR A 15 6.16 17.19 2.49
CA THR A 15 6.77 18.52 2.44
C THR A 15 7.51 18.70 1.12
N VAL A 16 7.28 19.83 0.47
CA VAL A 16 7.90 20.22 -0.79
C VAL A 16 9.01 21.22 -0.51
N PHE A 17 10.18 20.94 -1.04
CA PHE A 17 11.35 21.82 -0.99
C PHE A 17 11.77 22.21 -2.41
N HIS A 18 12.32 23.41 -2.56
CA HIS A 18 12.99 23.85 -3.77
C HIS A 18 14.45 23.40 -3.72
N ASP A 19 14.88 22.66 -4.75
CA ASP A 19 16.26 22.18 -4.89
C ASP A 19 17.21 23.36 -5.13
N ALA A 20 17.85 23.83 -4.07
CA ALA A 20 18.69 25.02 -4.11
C ALA A 20 20.10 24.65 -4.54
N ALA A 21 20.71 25.48 -5.41
CA ALA A 21 22.08 25.24 -5.88
C ALA A 21 23.13 25.23 -4.74
N ILE A 22 22.84 25.88 -3.62
CA ILE A 22 23.65 25.87 -2.40
C ILE A 22 22.70 25.63 -1.21
N PRO A 23 22.92 24.56 -0.41
CA PRO A 23 22.07 24.25 0.74
C PRO A 23 22.00 25.38 1.79
N PRO A 24 20.90 25.46 2.59
CA PRO A 24 19.78 24.51 2.62
C PRO A 24 18.75 24.75 1.51
N ASP A 25 17.99 23.71 1.17
CA ASP A 25 16.83 23.82 0.29
C ASP A 25 15.73 24.68 0.93
N ASP A 26 15.02 25.44 0.10
CA ASP A 26 13.95 26.33 0.57
C ASP A 26 12.64 25.57 0.74
N PHE A 27 11.98 25.73 1.90
CA PHE A 27 10.64 25.21 2.12
C PHE A 27 9.63 25.91 1.19
N VAL A 28 8.78 25.12 0.53
CA VAL A 28 7.72 25.65 -0.35
C VAL A 28 6.35 25.48 0.28
N ALA A 29 5.97 24.25 0.62
CA ALA A 29 4.64 23.93 1.14
C ALA A 29 4.59 22.54 1.79
N ASN A 30 3.56 22.25 2.58
CA ASN A 30 3.33 20.92 3.13
C ASN A 30 1.85 20.55 3.24
N CYS A 31 1.57 19.28 3.49
CA CYS A 31 0.30 18.81 4.01
C CYS A 31 0.51 17.61 4.94
N ASN A 32 -0.50 17.36 5.78
CA ASN A 32 -0.54 16.24 6.71
C ASN A 32 -1.80 15.43 6.43
N ILE A 33 -1.66 14.11 6.43
CA ILE A 33 -2.76 13.15 6.25
C ILE A 33 -2.75 12.23 7.46
N SER A 34 -3.87 12.05 8.14
CA SER A 34 -3.93 11.08 9.23
C SER A 34 -4.01 9.65 8.68
N PHE A 35 -3.34 8.70 9.34
CA PHE A 35 -3.49 7.29 8.99
C PHE A 35 -4.93 6.80 9.22
N ASP A 36 -5.65 7.39 10.17
CA ASP A 36 -7.07 7.10 10.40
C ASP A 36 -7.94 7.48 9.19
N GLU A 37 -7.70 8.62 8.54
CA GLU A 37 -8.39 9.01 7.31
C GLU A 37 -8.12 8.03 6.17
N LEU A 38 -6.85 7.64 5.97
CA LEU A 38 -6.46 6.67 4.94
C LEU A 38 -7.12 5.30 5.18
N LEU A 39 -7.16 4.84 6.44
CA LEU A 39 -7.82 3.60 6.83
C LEU A 39 -9.35 3.67 6.67
N GLN A 40 -9.96 4.83 6.95
CA GLN A 40 -11.40 5.02 6.75
C GLN A 40 -11.76 5.00 5.25
N SER A 41 -11.00 5.73 4.42
CA SER A 41 -11.13 5.69 2.96
C SER A 41 -10.99 4.27 2.40
N SER A 42 -10.05 3.51 2.97
CA SER A 42 -9.84 2.11 2.59
C SER A 42 -11.05 1.21 2.92
N LYS A 43 -11.67 1.42 4.09
CA LYS A 43 -12.87 0.66 4.51
C LYS A 43 -14.09 0.98 3.65
N GLU A 44 -14.26 2.25 3.26
CA GLU A 44 -15.41 2.70 2.46
C GLU A 44 -15.33 2.19 1.01
N SER A 45 -14.15 2.25 0.40
CA SER A 45 -13.93 1.79 -0.97
C SER A 45 -13.78 0.27 -1.11
N GLY A 46 -13.52 -0.43 0.00
CA GLY A 46 -13.19 -1.87 0.02
C GLY A 46 -11.82 -2.19 -0.59
N LYS A 47 -11.01 -1.16 -0.90
CA LYS A 47 -9.65 -1.27 -1.42
C LYS A 47 -8.72 -0.55 -0.46
N TYR A 48 -7.55 -1.08 -0.18
CA TYR A 48 -6.55 -0.39 0.64
C TYR A 48 -5.77 0.69 -0.14
N GLU A 49 -6.41 1.31 -1.11
CA GLU A 49 -5.82 2.26 -2.05
C GLU A 49 -6.58 3.58 -1.97
N SER A 50 -5.85 4.67 -1.72
CA SER A 50 -6.37 6.03 -1.73
C SER A 50 -5.76 6.80 -2.90
N ASP A 51 -6.59 7.31 -3.80
CA ASP A 51 -6.20 8.10 -4.97
C ASP A 51 -6.87 9.48 -4.88
N VAL A 52 -6.10 10.52 -4.53
CA VAL A 52 -6.66 11.80 -4.06
C VAL A 52 -5.77 13.01 -4.35
N TRP A 53 -6.41 14.15 -4.62
CA TRP A 53 -5.80 15.48 -4.64
C TRP A 53 -5.88 16.15 -3.27
N ILE A 54 -4.75 16.62 -2.76
CA ILE A 54 -4.63 17.22 -1.43
C ILE A 54 -4.07 18.62 -1.58
N ASP A 55 -4.70 19.58 -0.91
CA ASP A 55 -4.24 20.96 -0.86
C ASP A 55 -2.98 21.05 0.01
N LEU A 56 -1.99 21.81 -0.45
CA LEU A 56 -0.79 22.14 0.30
C LEU A 56 -0.96 23.51 0.94
N GLU A 57 -0.35 23.71 2.11
CA GLU A 57 -0.24 25.01 2.78
C GLU A 57 1.17 25.59 2.57
N PRO A 58 1.33 26.87 2.19
CA PRO A 58 0.30 27.91 2.06
C PRO A 58 -0.49 27.88 0.73
N GLY A 59 -0.10 27.03 -0.21
CA GLY A 59 -0.82 26.88 -1.47
C GLY A 59 -0.26 25.78 -2.38
N GLY A 60 -1.04 25.43 -3.40
CA GLY A 60 -0.75 24.33 -4.32
C GLY A 60 -1.60 23.10 -4.04
N LYS A 61 -1.48 22.09 -4.91
CA LYS A 61 -2.12 20.78 -4.74
C LYS A 61 -1.17 19.67 -5.15
N ILE A 62 -1.24 18.54 -4.46
CA ILE A 62 -0.50 17.33 -4.81
C ILE A 62 -1.48 16.18 -5.04
N HIS A 63 -1.22 15.37 -6.08
CA HIS A 63 -1.93 14.14 -6.33
C HIS A 63 -1.14 12.97 -5.77
N VAL A 64 -1.77 12.15 -4.94
CA VAL A 64 -1.11 11.00 -4.32
C VAL A 64 -1.95 9.75 -4.49
N VAL A 65 -1.26 8.64 -4.78
CA VAL A 65 -1.82 7.28 -4.74
C VAL A 65 -1.10 6.54 -3.62
N ILE A 66 -1.83 6.15 -2.59
CA ILE A 66 -1.30 5.53 -1.38
C ILE A 66 -1.96 4.17 -1.20
N GLU A 67 -1.14 3.11 -1.17
CA GLU A 67 -1.61 1.75 -0.85
C GLU A 67 -1.14 1.38 0.57
N LEU A 68 -2.09 1.04 1.46
CA LEU A 68 -1.81 0.53 2.79
C LEU A 68 -1.82 -1.00 2.79
N ILE A 69 -0.66 -1.62 2.97
CA ILE A 69 -0.56 -3.08 3.01
C ILE A 69 -0.54 -3.52 4.48
N PRO A 70 -1.57 -4.24 4.98
CA PRO A 70 -1.53 -4.80 6.33
C PRO A 70 -0.38 -5.80 6.48
N GLU A 71 0.26 -5.83 7.64
CA GLU A 71 1.37 -6.76 7.94
C GLU A 71 1.00 -8.23 7.68
N GLU A 72 -0.23 -8.63 8.03
CA GLU A 72 -0.75 -9.98 7.78
C GLU A 72 -0.82 -10.33 6.28
N SER A 73 -0.96 -9.33 5.42
CA SER A 73 -0.97 -9.46 3.96
C SER A 73 0.41 -9.29 3.32
N ALA A 74 1.38 -8.77 4.07
CA ALA A 74 2.76 -8.55 3.61
C ALA A 74 3.60 -9.83 3.57
N ALA A 75 3.10 -10.95 4.12
CA ALA A 75 3.73 -12.25 3.97
C ALA A 75 3.86 -12.60 2.47
N PRO A 76 5.05 -13.04 2.00
CA PRO A 76 5.20 -13.46 0.62
C PRO A 76 4.20 -14.59 0.36
N LYS A 77 3.23 -14.34 -0.53
CA LYS A 77 2.29 -15.36 -1.00
C LYS A 77 3.14 -16.50 -1.54
N GLN A 78 3.33 -17.56 -0.76
CA GLN A 78 3.95 -18.77 -1.25
C GLN A 78 3.18 -19.17 -2.51
N PRO A 79 3.85 -19.45 -3.64
CA PRO A 79 3.15 -19.86 -4.84
C PRO A 79 2.29 -21.06 -4.44
N LYS A 80 0.98 -20.97 -4.68
CA LYS A 80 0.07 -22.10 -4.50
C LYS A 80 0.49 -23.16 -5.51
N VAL A 81 1.47 -23.99 -5.15
CA VAL A 81 1.86 -25.16 -5.93
C VAL A 81 0.66 -26.08 -5.86
N PHE A 82 -0.06 -26.16 -6.98
CA PHE A 82 -1.12 -27.15 -7.17
C PHE A 82 -0.48 -28.53 -6.96
N LYS A 83 -0.70 -29.10 -5.78
CA LYS A 83 -0.28 -30.46 -5.47
C LYS A 83 -1.38 -31.37 -5.99
N GLU A 84 -1.24 -31.80 -7.24
CA GLU A 84 -2.07 -32.82 -7.84
C GLU A 84 -2.12 -34.02 -6.88
N ARG A 85 -3.31 -34.32 -6.33
CA ARG A 85 -3.49 -35.51 -5.48
C ARG A 85 -3.37 -36.74 -6.37
N GLN A 86 -2.19 -37.36 -6.43
CA GLN A 86 -2.06 -38.76 -6.79
C GLN A 86 -2.89 -39.59 -5.81
N GLY A 87 -4.09 -39.95 -6.22
CA GLY A 87 -5.04 -40.53 -5.28
C GLY A 87 -6.30 -41.08 -5.92
N PHE A 88 -6.18 -41.83 -7.01
CA PHE A 88 -7.21 -42.82 -7.35
C PHE A 88 -6.56 -44.07 -7.97
N ASN A 89 -5.81 -44.79 -7.14
CA ASN A 89 -5.68 -46.25 -7.25
C ASN A 89 -7.07 -46.87 -7.04
N ARG A 90 -7.94 -46.84 -8.06
CA ARG A 90 -9.10 -47.74 -8.13
C ARG A 90 -8.71 -48.95 -8.97
N ARG A 91 -8.08 -49.90 -8.30
CA ARG A 91 -8.05 -51.30 -8.70
C ARG A 91 -9.50 -51.78 -8.90
N ARG A 92 -9.87 -52.09 -10.13
CA ARG A 92 -10.93 -53.04 -10.49
C ARG A 92 -10.31 -53.84 -11.63
N GLY A 93 -9.80 -55.05 -11.39
CA GLY A 93 -10.58 -56.21 -10.98
C GLY A 93 -11.01 -56.95 -12.26
N ALA A 94 -10.78 -58.26 -12.29
CA ALA A 94 -10.53 -59.08 -13.48
C ALA A 94 -11.67 -59.22 -14.52
N MET A 95 -11.21 -59.64 -15.70
CA MET A 95 -11.87 -60.09 -16.93
C MET A 95 -12.92 -61.19 -16.73
N ARG A 96 -14.01 -61.14 -17.52
CA ARG A 96 -14.84 -62.26 -17.97
C ARG A 96 -15.50 -61.92 -19.29
#